data_AF-A0A6M4A359-F1
#
_entry.id   AF-A0A6M4A359-F1
#
_cell.length_a   1.000
_cell.length_b   1.000
_cell.length_c   1.000
_cell.angle_alpha   90.00
_cell.angle_beta   90.00
_cell.angle_gamma   90.00
#
_symmetry.space_group_name_H-M   'P 1'
#
loop_
_entity.id
_entity.type
_entity.pdbx_description
1 polymer ?
#
loop_
_entity_poly.entity_id
_entity_poly.type
_entity_poly.pdbx_seq_one_letter_code
_entity_poly.pdbx_strand_id
1 'polypeptide(L)'
;MFSRLLKKNKAAIPVYEEKRFFLHEDEIFYGRLRRALPNCYIFPKVELSSLMDPVSLSHKQRMAELELLQGRKVDYAIFDASLALLCVIELTTQEAVDENEISNADLLKSAGIKRIRWNQSPLPSSDQILRTLAPFSSLESPRPDIAASTIIKTSYVDSPKSLDTVQVMYQADPEPSNIMGLSVAALEKLTPNGLLKTRYPHVWQRICLFASEPKHLKKYLASLFLQDRGVERAGFPAEVIKEITDIQGENERFLQISMPRTTWDTTFINR
;
A
#
# COMPACT_ATOMS: atom_id res chain seq x y z
N MET A 1 39.65 -44.40 36.31
CA MET A 1 39.11 -44.18 34.95
C MET A 1 37.61 -44.41 34.99
N PHE A 2 36.78 -43.36 35.05
CA PHE A 2 35.35 -43.48 34.75
C PHE A 2 34.90 -42.23 33.99
N SER A 3 34.66 -42.46 32.71
CA SER A 3 34.20 -41.53 31.68
C SER A 3 32.80 -41.01 32.00
N ARG A 4 32.70 -39.72 32.36
CA ARG A 4 31.44 -38.97 32.29
C ARG A 4 31.15 -38.65 30.83
N LEU A 5 30.57 -39.61 30.12
CA LEU A 5 29.94 -39.35 28.82
C LEU A 5 28.59 -38.65 29.08
N LEU A 6 28.63 -37.32 29.19
CA LEU A 6 27.43 -36.50 29.12
C LEU A 6 26.87 -36.63 27.69
N LYS A 7 25.85 -37.48 27.51
CA LYS A 7 25.00 -37.45 26.32
C LYS A 7 24.37 -36.05 26.26
N LYS A 8 24.86 -35.21 25.34
CA LYS A 8 24.19 -33.97 24.92
C LYS A 8 22.79 -34.35 24.42
N ASN A 9 21.77 -34.13 25.23
CA ASN A 9 20.40 -34.16 24.75
C ASN A 9 20.29 -33.06 23.68
N LYS A 10 20.06 -33.46 22.43
CA LYS A 10 19.70 -32.55 21.35
C LYS A 10 18.42 -31.86 21.79
N ALA A 11 18.46 -30.54 22.01
CA ALA A 11 17.28 -29.78 22.37
C ALA A 11 16.21 -30.03 21.29
N ALA A 12 15.09 -30.62 21.67
CA ALA A 12 13.99 -30.88 20.75
C ALA A 12 13.42 -29.53 20.31
N ILE A 13 13.22 -29.37 19.00
CA ILE A 13 12.62 -28.16 18.44
C ILE A 13 11.15 -28.14 18.91
N PRO A 14 10.68 -27.07 19.58
CA PRO A 14 9.28 -26.94 19.96
C PRO A 14 8.36 -26.94 18.74
N VAL A 15 7.12 -27.38 18.90
CA VAL A 15 6.09 -27.32 17.86
C VAL A 15 5.42 -25.95 17.92
N TYR A 16 5.23 -25.32 16.76
CA TYR A 16 4.60 -24.00 16.62
C TYR A 16 3.38 -24.09 15.70
N GLU A 17 2.41 -23.19 15.91
CA GLU A 17 1.24 -23.03 15.06
C GLU A 17 1.22 -21.65 14.39
N GLU A 18 0.62 -21.58 13.19
CA GLU A 18 0.41 -20.30 12.51
C GLU A 18 -0.71 -19.51 13.19
N LYS A 19 -0.49 -18.20 13.38
CA LYS A 19 -1.47 -17.29 13.96
C LYS A 19 -1.68 -16.08 13.04
N ARG A 20 -2.94 -15.66 12.89
CA ARG A 20 -3.29 -14.42 12.19
C ARG A 20 -2.67 -13.21 12.91
N PHE A 21 -1.96 -12.38 12.16
CA PHE A 21 -1.24 -11.22 12.70
C PHE A 21 -2.18 -10.09 13.17
N PHE A 22 -3.18 -9.75 12.35
CA PHE A 22 -4.17 -8.70 12.64
C PHE A 22 -5.52 -9.29 13.06
N LEU A 23 -6.13 -8.66 14.07
CA LEU A 23 -7.54 -8.81 14.35
C LEU A 23 -8.37 -7.94 13.39
N HIS A 24 -9.69 -8.14 13.33
CA HIS A 24 -10.55 -7.46 12.37
C HIS A 24 -10.51 -5.92 12.51
N GLU A 25 -10.50 -5.42 13.74
CA GLU A 25 -10.44 -3.98 14.03
C GLU A 25 -9.09 -3.36 13.62
N ASP A 26 -7.99 -4.07 13.92
CA ASP A 26 -6.64 -3.66 13.53
C ASP A 26 -6.53 -3.53 12.00
N GLU A 27 -7.11 -4.48 11.27
CA GLU A 27 -7.09 -4.49 9.80
C GLU A 27 -7.88 -3.32 9.21
N ILE A 28 -9.05 -3.01 9.79
CA ILE A 28 -9.85 -1.85 9.39
C ILE A 28 -9.04 -0.57 9.60
N PHE A 29 -8.48 -0.40 10.80
CA PHE A 29 -7.74 0.81 11.15
C PHE A 29 -6.46 0.95 10.32
N TYR A 30 -5.68 -0.12 10.15
CA TYR A 30 -4.53 -0.15 9.26
C TYR A 30 -4.89 0.22 7.82
N GLY A 31 -6.02 -0.31 7.31
CA GLY A 31 -6.55 0.05 6.00
C GLY A 31 -6.89 1.54 5.90
N ARG A 32 -7.42 2.16 6.96
CA ARG A 32 -7.70 3.60 7.00
C ARG A 32 -6.39 4.42 7.00
N LEU A 33 -5.40 4.03 7.79
CA LEU A 33 -4.08 4.67 7.79
C LEU A 33 -3.43 4.62 6.40
N ARG A 34 -3.45 3.45 5.75
CA ARG A 34 -2.91 3.27 4.39
C ARG A 34 -3.57 4.14 3.33
N ARG A 35 -4.87 4.42 3.47
CA ARG A 35 -5.59 5.33 2.55
C ARG A 35 -5.28 6.79 2.86
N ALA A 36 -5.14 7.13 4.13
CA ALA A 36 -4.84 8.50 4.56
C ALA A 36 -3.38 8.91 4.27
N LEU A 37 -2.46 7.95 4.33
CA LEU A 37 -1.02 8.15 4.15
C LEU A 37 -0.46 7.22 3.07
N PRO A 38 -0.77 7.47 1.79
CA PRO A 38 -0.33 6.61 0.70
C PRO A 38 1.19 6.60 0.51
N ASN A 39 1.88 7.66 0.94
CA ASN A 39 3.33 7.86 0.73
C ASN A 39 4.18 7.55 1.97
N CYS A 40 3.59 6.98 3.01
CA CYS A 40 4.29 6.64 4.24
C CYS A 40 4.41 5.12 4.42
N TYR A 41 5.49 4.70 5.06
CA TYR A 41 5.59 3.32 5.55
C TYR A 41 4.96 3.22 6.92
N ILE A 42 4.06 2.25 7.10
CA ILE A 42 3.33 2.03 8.35
C ILE A 42 3.69 0.63 8.84
N PHE A 43 4.35 0.57 9.98
CA PHE A 43 4.74 -0.68 10.64
C PHE A 43 3.86 -0.92 11.87
N PRO A 44 3.10 -2.02 11.91
CA PRO A 44 2.28 -2.38 13.07
C PRO A 44 3.11 -3.06 14.17
N LYS A 45 2.70 -2.88 15.44
CA LYS A 45 3.22 -3.61 16.62
C LYS A 45 4.75 -3.52 16.78
N VAL A 46 5.30 -2.32 16.60
CA VAL A 46 6.75 -2.07 16.65
C VAL A 46 7.23 -1.96 18.10
N GLU A 47 8.32 -2.64 18.42
CA GLU A 47 8.95 -2.58 19.75
C GLU A 47 9.63 -1.23 19.99
N LEU A 48 9.49 -0.68 21.20
CA LEU A 48 10.13 0.58 21.56
C LEU A 48 11.66 0.49 21.45
N SER A 49 12.26 -0.66 21.76
CA SER A 49 13.69 -0.94 21.57
C SER A 49 14.16 -0.81 20.12
N SER A 50 13.25 -0.87 19.14
CA SER A 50 13.56 -0.65 17.72
C SER A 50 13.44 0.81 17.29
N LEU A 51 12.86 1.67 18.14
CA LEU A 51 12.58 3.08 17.86
C LEU A 51 13.48 4.04 18.64
N MET A 52 14.04 3.60 19.76
CA MET A 52 14.86 4.43 20.65
C MET A 52 15.96 3.61 21.33
N ASP A 53 17.06 4.30 21.62
CA ASP A 53 18.17 3.79 22.42
C ASP A 53 18.29 4.58 23.72
N PRO A 54 18.69 3.94 24.83
CA PRO A 54 19.01 4.68 26.04
C PRO A 54 20.30 5.50 25.87
N VAL A 55 20.29 6.73 26.39
CA VAL A 55 21.40 7.67 26.29
C VAL A 55 22.42 7.50 27.43
N SER A 56 22.09 6.69 28.45
CA SER A 56 22.93 6.48 29.63
C SER A 56 24.34 5.97 29.28
N LEU A 57 25.34 6.66 29.81
CA LEU A 57 26.76 6.33 29.61
C LEU A 57 27.22 5.10 30.41
N SER A 58 26.53 4.82 31.53
CA SER A 58 26.83 3.66 32.37
C SER A 58 26.27 2.39 31.75
N HIS A 59 27.14 1.41 31.48
CA HIS A 59 26.72 0.12 30.90
C HIS A 59 25.63 -0.58 31.72
N LYS A 60 25.73 -0.56 33.05
CA LYS A 60 24.72 -1.21 33.93
C LYS A 60 23.35 -0.54 33.82
N GLN A 61 23.31 0.80 33.77
CA GLN A 61 22.06 1.54 33.62
C GLN A 61 21.47 1.33 32.22
N ARG A 62 22.32 1.39 31.17
CA ARG A 62 21.90 1.14 29.79
C ARG A 62 21.27 -0.25 29.62
N MET A 63 21.83 -1.28 30.25
CA MET A 63 21.24 -2.64 30.20
C MET A 63 19.86 -2.69 30.88
N ALA A 64 19.71 -2.07 32.05
CA ALA A 64 18.42 -2.02 32.75
C ALA A 64 17.37 -1.22 31.96
N GLU A 65 17.78 -0.13 31.29
CA GLU A 65 16.89 0.66 30.43
C GLU A 65 16.51 -0.10 29.15
N LEU A 66 17.42 -0.86 28.55
CA LEU A 66 17.08 -1.73 27.42
C LEU A 66 16.10 -2.84 27.82
N GLU A 67 16.30 -3.44 28.99
CA GLU A 67 15.37 -4.43 29.56
C GLU A 67 13.98 -3.81 29.81
N LEU A 68 13.93 -2.55 30.27
CA LEU A 68 12.67 -1.82 30.43
C LEU A 68 11.92 -1.67 29.09
N LEU A 69 12.62 -1.50 27.96
CA LEU A 69 12.01 -1.39 26.63
C LEU A 69 11.56 -2.74 26.04
N GLN A 70 12.08 -3.87 26.52
CA GLN A 70 11.77 -5.18 25.95
C GLN A 70 10.29 -5.52 26.11
N GLY A 71 9.68 -6.03 25.04
CA GLY A 71 8.28 -6.42 25.00
C GLY A 71 7.28 -5.26 24.93
N ARG A 72 7.71 -4.02 25.20
CA ARG A 72 6.85 -2.83 25.03
C ARG A 72 6.73 -2.47 23.56
N LYS A 73 5.50 -2.20 23.11
CA LYS A 73 5.19 -1.92 21.70
C LYS A 73 4.31 -0.69 21.55
N VAL A 74 4.45 -0.02 20.41
CA VAL A 74 3.45 0.92 19.89
C VAL A 74 2.57 0.19 18.89
N ASP A 75 1.32 0.62 18.74
CA ASP A 75 0.39 -0.04 17.82
C ASP A 75 0.81 0.16 16.38
N TYR A 76 1.23 1.38 16.02
CA TYR A 76 1.75 1.69 14.69
C TYR A 76 2.87 2.72 14.76
N ALA A 77 3.92 2.51 13.97
CA ALA A 77 4.96 3.50 13.71
C ALA A 77 4.87 3.93 12.25
N ILE A 78 4.87 5.24 12.02
CA ILE A 78 4.74 5.87 10.69
C ILE A 78 6.08 6.49 10.33
N PHE A 79 6.58 6.12 9.16
CA PHE A 79 7.83 6.63 8.61
C PHE A 79 7.56 7.30 7.27
N ASP A 80 8.38 8.30 6.95
CA ASP A 80 8.42 8.84 5.60
C ASP A 80 9.11 7.86 4.64
N ALA A 81 9.20 8.26 3.38
CA ALA A 81 9.82 7.46 2.34
C ALA A 81 11.34 7.28 2.48
N SER A 82 12.01 8.08 3.32
CA SER A 82 13.42 7.89 3.69
C SER A 82 13.59 6.96 4.90
N LEU A 83 12.50 6.38 5.39
CA LEU A 83 12.42 5.60 6.64
C LEU A 83 12.82 6.42 7.88
N ALA A 84 12.59 7.74 7.85
CA ALA A 84 12.66 8.56 9.06
C ALA A 84 11.33 8.50 9.81
N LEU A 85 11.40 8.30 11.13
CA LEU A 85 10.22 8.19 11.99
C LEU A 85 9.50 9.54 12.07
N LEU A 86 8.24 9.59 11.62
CA LEU A 86 7.41 10.78 11.69
C LEU A 86 6.64 10.87 13.00
N CYS A 87 5.97 9.77 13.36
CA CYS A 87 5.22 9.64 14.59
C CYS A 87 4.87 8.18 14.89
N VAL A 88 4.46 7.92 16.13
CA VAL A 88 3.84 6.67 16.55
C VAL A 88 2.37 6.90 16.91
N ILE A 89 1.56 5.87 16.74
CA ILE A 89 0.15 5.85 17.13
C ILE A 89 -0.04 4.83 18.25
N GLU A 90 -0.75 5.25 19.28
CA GLU A 90 -1.26 4.38 20.34
C GLU A 90 -2.80 4.41 20.34
N LEU A 91 -3.40 3.23 20.29
CA LEU A 91 -4.82 2.97 20.45
C LEU A 91 -5.09 2.60 21.90
N THR A 92 -6.00 3.32 22.56
CA THR A 92 -6.31 3.08 23.99
C THR A 92 -7.74 2.67 24.19
N THR A 93 -7.94 1.62 24.97
CA THR A 93 -9.18 1.40 25.73
C THR A 93 -9.13 2.27 26.99
N GLN A 94 -10.27 2.77 27.48
CA GLN A 94 -10.37 3.69 28.62
C GLN A 94 -9.99 3.05 29.98
N GLU A 95 -9.08 2.10 30.02
CA GLU A 95 -8.70 1.41 31.25
C GLU A 95 -7.68 2.21 32.07
N ALA A 96 -7.80 2.05 33.40
CA ALA A 96 -7.05 2.79 34.39
C ALA A 96 -5.54 2.59 34.20
N VAL A 97 -4.81 3.70 34.10
CA VAL A 97 -3.36 3.70 34.10
C VAL A 97 -2.92 3.35 35.51
N ASP A 98 -2.10 2.31 35.66
CA ASP A 98 -1.44 2.02 36.92
C ASP A 98 -0.43 3.15 37.19
N GLU A 99 -0.70 4.01 38.17
CA GLU A 99 0.05 5.25 38.41
C GLU A 99 1.53 5.00 38.78
N ASN A 100 1.89 3.76 39.11
CA ASN A 100 3.21 3.37 39.58
C ASN A 100 4.16 2.90 38.48
N GLU A 101 3.69 2.71 37.24
CA GLU A 101 4.53 2.21 36.14
C GLU A 101 4.92 3.33 35.16
N ILE A 102 6.17 3.33 34.73
CA ILE A 102 6.63 4.25 33.68
C ILE A 102 5.86 3.95 32.40
N SER A 103 5.07 4.93 31.95
CA SER A 103 4.22 4.76 30.79
C SER A 103 5.04 4.85 29.49
N ASN A 104 4.59 4.15 28.43
CA ASN A 104 5.18 4.31 27.09
C ASN A 104 5.15 5.77 26.63
N ALA A 105 4.12 6.50 27.05
CA ALA A 105 3.99 7.93 26.81
C ALA A 105 5.19 8.74 27.31
N ASP A 106 5.66 8.46 28.53
CA ASP A 106 6.79 9.17 29.12
C ASP A 106 8.11 8.82 28.43
N LEU A 107 8.28 7.55 28.06
CA LEU A 107 9.45 7.08 27.31
C LEU A 107 9.53 7.72 25.91
N LEU A 108 8.42 7.73 25.17
CA LEU A 108 8.35 8.36 23.85
C LEU A 108 8.61 9.87 23.92
N LYS A 109 8.05 10.53 24.94
CA LYS A 109 8.28 11.96 25.18
C LYS A 109 9.75 12.26 25.50
N SER A 110 10.37 11.43 26.34
CA SER A 110 11.80 11.49 26.67
C SER A 110 12.68 11.38 25.41
N ALA A 111 12.33 10.47 24.50
CA ALA A 111 13.03 10.29 23.24
C ALA A 111 12.71 11.36 22.16
N GLY A 112 11.82 12.32 22.45
CA GLY A 112 11.39 13.33 21.48
C GLY A 112 10.53 12.79 20.35
N ILE A 113 9.97 11.58 20.50
CA ILE A 113 9.15 10.93 19.48
C ILE A 113 7.72 11.48 19.54
N LYS A 114 7.21 11.94 18.40
CA LYS A 114 5.83 12.42 18.29
C LYS A 114 4.85 11.26 18.47
N ARG A 115 3.95 11.40 19.44
CA ARG A 115 2.93 10.41 19.77
C ARG A 115 1.54 10.93 19.45
N ILE A 116 0.75 10.13 18.74
CA ILE A 116 -0.68 10.38 18.48
C ILE A 116 -1.47 9.32 19.23
N ARG A 117 -2.48 9.76 20.00
CA ARG A 117 -3.33 8.86 20.78
C ARG A 117 -4.76 8.90 20.23
N TRP A 118 -5.33 7.72 19.99
CA TRP A 118 -6.75 7.58 19.66
C TRP A 118 -7.42 6.54 20.54
N ASN A 119 -8.74 6.68 20.70
CA ASN A 119 -9.52 5.66 21.35
C ASN A 119 -9.69 4.47 20.40
N GLN A 120 -9.59 3.25 20.93
CA GLN A 120 -9.83 2.04 20.14
C GLN A 120 -11.32 1.86 19.82
N SER A 121 -12.20 2.43 20.65
CA SER A 121 -13.65 2.43 20.41
C SER A 121 -14.26 3.80 20.79
N PRO A 122 -14.82 4.57 19.84
CA PRO A 122 -14.87 4.29 18.40
C PRO A 122 -13.53 4.54 17.69
N LEU A 123 -13.19 3.71 16.70
CA LEU A 123 -12.03 3.92 15.83
C LEU A 123 -12.18 5.22 15.01
N PRO A 124 -11.11 6.01 14.84
CA PRO A 124 -11.16 7.26 14.10
C PRO A 124 -11.47 7.02 12.61
N SER A 125 -12.23 7.93 12.01
CA SER A 125 -12.56 7.87 10.58
C SER A 125 -11.35 8.24 9.71
N SER A 126 -11.39 7.89 8.42
CA SER A 126 -10.33 8.26 7.47
C SER A 126 -10.12 9.78 7.42
N ASP A 127 -11.18 10.58 7.50
CA ASP A 127 -11.10 12.05 7.50
C ASP A 127 -10.45 12.60 8.76
N GLN A 128 -10.73 12.00 9.91
CA GLN A 128 -10.08 12.37 11.18
C GLN A 128 -8.58 12.07 11.13
N ILE A 129 -8.23 10.88 10.64
CA ILE A 129 -6.84 10.47 10.44
C ILE A 129 -6.13 11.44 9.49
N LEU A 130 -6.75 11.76 8.35
CA LEU A 130 -6.21 12.71 7.38
C LEU A 130 -5.99 14.09 7.98
N ARG A 131 -6.93 14.62 8.76
CA ARG A 131 -6.77 15.94 9.41
C ARG A 131 -5.65 15.95 10.43
N THR A 132 -5.57 14.92 11.27
CA THR A 132 -4.52 14.82 12.29
C THR A 132 -3.13 14.61 11.67
N LEU A 133 -3.06 13.83 10.58
CA LEU A 133 -1.81 13.49 9.90
C LEU A 133 -1.53 14.36 8.66
N ALA A 134 -2.33 15.39 8.38
CA ALA A 134 -2.16 16.31 7.26
C ALA A 134 -0.76 16.94 7.19
N PRO A 135 -0.10 17.29 8.32
CA PRO A 135 1.29 17.79 8.26
C PRO A 135 2.30 16.79 7.70
N PHE A 136 1.96 15.49 7.68
CA PHE A 136 2.81 14.40 7.22
C PHE A 136 2.44 13.92 5.81
N SER A 137 1.24 14.22 5.32
CA SER A 137 0.78 13.74 4.01
C SER A 137 1.38 14.52 2.83
N SER A 138 1.92 15.71 3.07
CA SER A 138 2.55 16.59 2.08
C SER A 138 4.07 16.50 2.01
N LEU A 139 4.71 15.66 2.84
CA LEU A 139 6.16 15.48 2.79
C LEU A 139 6.55 14.88 1.44
N GLU A 140 7.42 15.59 0.72
CA GLU A 140 7.81 15.30 -0.66
C GLU A 140 8.24 13.84 -0.82
N SER A 141 7.69 13.20 -1.83
CA SER A 141 8.01 11.82 -2.19
C SER A 141 9.40 11.76 -2.83
N PRO A 142 10.33 10.93 -2.36
CA PRO A 142 11.36 10.38 -3.21
C PRO A 142 10.65 9.61 -4.33
N ARG A 143 10.96 9.96 -5.57
CA ARG A 143 10.63 9.11 -6.71
C ARG A 143 11.18 7.72 -6.41
N PRO A 144 10.44 6.63 -6.70
CA PRO A 144 10.99 5.30 -6.54
C PRO A 144 12.26 5.20 -7.39
N ASP A 145 13.40 4.96 -6.77
CA ASP A 145 14.64 4.64 -7.47
C ASP A 145 14.44 3.32 -8.24
N ILE A 146 14.09 3.44 -9.53
CA ILE A 146 14.06 2.33 -10.49
C ILE A 146 15.49 1.80 -10.78
N ALA A 147 16.53 2.38 -10.16
CA ALA A 147 17.93 2.10 -10.45
C ALA A 147 18.61 1.04 -9.55
N ALA A 148 17.90 0.32 -8.69
CA ALA A 148 18.47 -0.83 -7.95
C ALA A 148 18.22 -2.18 -8.64
N SER A 149 18.36 -2.22 -9.97
CA SER A 149 18.48 -3.46 -10.72
C SER A 149 19.95 -3.72 -11.04
N THR A 150 20.76 -3.97 -10.01
CA THR A 150 22.09 -4.55 -10.24
C THR A 150 22.56 -5.39 -9.06
N ILE A 151 22.78 -6.67 -9.36
CA ILE A 151 23.64 -7.65 -8.68
C ILE A 151 23.18 -8.16 -7.31
N ILE A 152 22.35 -9.21 -7.31
CA ILE A 152 22.75 -10.51 -6.71
C ILE A 152 22.26 -11.62 -7.64
N LYS A 153 23.20 -12.22 -8.37
CA LYS A 153 23.03 -13.48 -9.10
C LYS A 153 23.41 -14.63 -8.17
N THR A 154 22.78 -15.79 -8.40
CA THR A 154 23.01 -17.13 -7.82
C THR A 154 22.44 -17.33 -6.41
N SER A 155 21.57 -18.30 -6.11
CA SER A 155 21.30 -19.61 -6.75
C SER A 155 19.99 -20.25 -6.26
N TYR A 156 19.17 -20.78 -7.20
CA TYR A 156 18.28 -21.98 -7.11
C TYR A 156 17.23 -22.05 -5.96
N VAL A 157 15.93 -22.36 -6.15
CA VAL A 157 15.16 -23.12 -7.16
C VAL A 157 13.70 -22.61 -7.20
N ASP A 158 13.11 -22.60 -8.40
CA ASP A 158 11.71 -22.35 -8.72
C ASP A 158 10.69 -23.31 -8.07
N SER A 159 9.53 -22.78 -7.65
CA SER A 159 8.22 -23.17 -8.20
C SER A 159 7.12 -22.15 -7.82
N PRO A 160 6.10 -21.94 -8.68
CA PRO A 160 5.38 -20.67 -8.76
C PRO A 160 3.99 -20.71 -8.11
N LYS A 161 3.59 -19.62 -7.45
CA LYS A 161 2.16 -19.33 -7.18
C LYS A 161 1.84 -17.86 -7.44
N SER A 162 1.13 -17.66 -8.55
CA SER A 162 0.22 -16.57 -8.93
C SER A 162 0.62 -15.13 -8.57
N LEU A 163 1.20 -14.44 -9.56
CA LEU A 163 1.26 -12.98 -9.59
C LEU A 163 -0.13 -12.40 -9.85
N ASP A 164 -0.65 -11.70 -8.85
CA ASP A 164 -1.88 -10.93 -8.90
C ASP A 164 -1.68 -9.73 -9.84
N THR A 165 -2.27 -9.82 -11.04
CA THR A 165 -2.08 -8.92 -12.19
C THR A 165 -2.54 -7.48 -11.93
N VAL A 166 -3.07 -7.18 -10.74
CA VAL A 166 -3.65 -5.88 -10.36
C VAL A 166 -2.57 -4.87 -9.96
N GLN A 167 -1.38 -5.32 -9.54
CA GLN A 167 -0.40 -4.45 -8.88
C GLN A 167 0.63 -3.78 -9.81
N VAL A 168 0.70 -4.19 -11.08
CA VAL A 168 1.69 -3.65 -12.05
C VAL A 168 1.18 -2.42 -12.81
N MET A 169 -0.13 -2.12 -12.80
CA MET A 169 -0.69 -1.05 -13.64
C MET A 169 -0.71 0.35 -13.01
N TYR A 170 -0.46 0.45 -11.69
CA TYR A 170 -0.61 1.68 -10.90
C TYR A 170 0.67 2.51 -10.68
N GLN A 171 1.78 2.17 -11.32
CA GLN A 171 2.99 3.00 -11.30
C GLN A 171 3.18 3.70 -12.65
N ALA A 172 2.51 4.83 -12.83
CA ALA A 172 2.96 5.91 -13.71
C ALA A 172 2.24 7.21 -13.28
N ASP A 173 3.05 8.18 -12.87
CA ASP A 173 2.77 9.44 -12.19
C ASP A 173 1.77 10.41 -12.86
N PRO A 174 1.35 11.47 -12.13
CA PRO A 174 0.12 12.21 -12.33
C PRO A 174 0.28 13.48 -13.17
N GLU A 175 -0.79 13.82 -13.90
CA GLU A 175 -1.27 15.20 -14.04
C GLU A 175 -2.81 15.14 -14.08
N PRO A 176 -3.54 16.01 -13.37
CA PRO A 176 -4.97 16.18 -13.58
C PRO A 176 -5.16 16.88 -14.93
N SER A 177 -5.08 16.11 -16.00
CA SER A 177 -5.39 16.58 -17.33
C SER A 177 -6.87 16.96 -17.37
N ASN A 178 -7.17 18.24 -17.60
CA ASN A 178 -8.50 18.79 -17.89
C ASN A 178 -9.07 18.17 -19.19
N ILE A 179 -9.30 16.87 -19.18
CA ILE A 179 -9.93 16.12 -20.25
C ILE A 179 -11.20 15.57 -19.61
N MET A 180 -12.35 16.09 -20.00
CA MET A 180 -13.61 15.47 -19.61
C MET A 180 -13.63 14.07 -20.23
N GLY A 181 -13.48 13.03 -19.42
CA GLY A 181 -13.55 11.64 -19.87
C GLY A 181 -14.97 11.22 -20.28
N LEU A 182 -15.18 9.92 -20.44
CA LEU A 182 -16.50 9.37 -20.73
C LEU A 182 -17.42 9.56 -19.52
N SER A 183 -18.63 10.10 -19.77
CA SER A 183 -19.70 10.08 -18.77
C SER A 183 -20.41 8.73 -18.76
N VAL A 184 -21.07 8.41 -17.65
CA VAL A 184 -21.89 7.18 -17.56
C VAL A 184 -22.98 7.16 -18.63
N ALA A 185 -23.60 8.31 -18.93
CA ALA A 185 -24.59 8.43 -20.00
C ALA A 185 -23.99 8.19 -21.40
N ALA A 186 -22.72 8.55 -21.63
CA ALA A 186 -22.02 8.24 -22.87
C ALA A 186 -21.70 6.74 -22.98
N LEU A 187 -21.28 6.11 -21.88
CA LEU A 187 -21.06 4.67 -21.82
C LEU A 187 -22.33 3.88 -22.15
N GLU A 188 -23.48 4.28 -21.59
CA GLU A 188 -24.77 3.62 -21.88
C GLU A 188 -25.20 3.76 -23.35
N LYS A 189 -24.82 4.86 -24.02
CA LYS A 189 -25.04 5.02 -25.46
C LYS A 189 -24.12 4.15 -26.31
N LEU A 190 -22.89 3.92 -25.86
CA LEU A 190 -21.90 3.06 -26.51
C LEU A 190 -22.21 1.57 -26.31
N THR A 191 -22.99 1.23 -25.29
CA THR A 191 -23.44 -0.14 -25.00
C THR A 191 -24.96 -0.27 -25.09
N PRO A 192 -25.57 -0.11 -26.28
CA PRO A 192 -27.02 -0.04 -26.44
C PRO A 192 -27.74 -1.33 -26.02
N ASN A 193 -27.04 -2.47 -26.10
CA ASN A 193 -27.58 -3.77 -25.70
C ASN A 193 -27.34 -4.07 -24.21
N GLY A 194 -26.51 -3.28 -23.53
CA GLY A 194 -26.20 -3.41 -22.12
C GLY A 194 -25.62 -4.77 -21.73
N LEU A 195 -24.94 -5.47 -22.64
CA LEU A 195 -24.47 -6.83 -22.40
C LEU A 195 -23.37 -6.86 -21.34
N LEU A 196 -22.46 -5.89 -21.35
CA LEU A 196 -21.48 -5.67 -20.27
C LEU A 196 -22.15 -5.43 -18.93
N LYS A 197 -23.16 -4.54 -18.88
CA LYS A 197 -23.86 -4.17 -17.65
C LYS A 197 -24.64 -5.34 -17.05
N THR A 198 -25.26 -6.17 -17.87
CA THR A 198 -26.12 -7.28 -17.45
C THR A 198 -25.35 -8.57 -17.16
N ARG A 199 -24.41 -8.95 -18.03
CA ARG A 199 -23.67 -10.23 -17.93
C ARG A 199 -22.37 -10.11 -17.14
N TYR A 200 -21.77 -8.92 -17.11
CA TYR A 200 -20.48 -8.67 -16.46
C TYR A 200 -20.53 -7.40 -15.57
N PRO A 201 -21.42 -7.35 -14.55
CA PRO A 201 -21.63 -6.14 -13.76
C PRO A 201 -20.37 -5.63 -13.05
N HIS A 202 -19.46 -6.54 -12.68
CA HIS A 202 -18.17 -6.20 -12.07
C HIS A 202 -17.21 -5.50 -13.06
N VAL A 203 -17.21 -5.91 -14.34
CA VAL A 203 -16.46 -5.24 -15.40
C VAL A 203 -17.07 -3.87 -15.66
N TRP A 204 -18.40 -3.80 -15.81
CA TRP A 204 -19.12 -2.56 -16.03
C TRP A 204 -18.89 -1.53 -14.92
N GLN A 205 -19.02 -1.93 -13.64
CA GLN A 205 -18.77 -1.04 -12.51
C GLN A 205 -17.35 -0.46 -12.53
N ARG A 206 -16.37 -1.27 -12.95
CA ARG A 206 -14.96 -0.87 -13.04
C ARG A 206 -14.69 0.03 -14.24
N ILE A 207 -15.37 -0.19 -15.36
CA ILE A 207 -15.39 0.75 -16.50
C ILE A 207 -15.96 2.10 -16.05
N CYS A 208 -17.10 2.12 -15.36
CA CYS A 208 -17.70 3.35 -14.84
C CYS A 208 -16.79 4.09 -13.86
N LEU A 209 -16.06 3.36 -13.00
CA LEU A 209 -15.10 3.93 -12.05
C LEU A 209 -13.98 4.71 -12.75
N PHE A 210 -13.48 4.17 -13.88
CA PHE A 210 -12.38 4.79 -14.63
C PHE A 210 -12.85 5.70 -15.78
N ALA A 211 -14.16 5.89 -15.96
CA ALA A 211 -14.73 6.58 -17.11
C ALA A 211 -14.24 8.03 -17.23
N SER A 212 -14.04 8.71 -16.10
CA SER A 212 -13.50 10.07 -16.02
C SER A 212 -11.98 10.16 -16.23
N GLU A 213 -11.27 9.03 -16.32
CA GLU A 213 -9.81 8.97 -16.36
C GLU A 213 -9.33 8.18 -17.60
N PRO A 214 -9.20 8.83 -18.77
CA PRO A 214 -8.98 8.14 -20.04
C PRO A 214 -7.74 7.24 -20.08
N LYS A 215 -6.66 7.64 -19.38
CA LYS A 215 -5.41 6.86 -19.28
C LYS A 215 -5.63 5.56 -18.50
N HIS A 216 -6.36 5.62 -17.38
CA HIS A 216 -6.66 4.45 -16.54
C HIS A 216 -7.66 3.53 -17.22
N LEU A 217 -8.70 4.09 -17.86
CA LEU A 217 -9.66 3.30 -18.62
C LEU A 217 -8.99 2.52 -19.75
N LYS A 218 -8.09 3.16 -20.54
CA LYS A 218 -7.35 2.47 -21.62
C LYS A 218 -6.54 1.29 -21.09
N LYS A 219 -5.81 1.50 -19.99
CA LYS A 219 -5.03 0.45 -19.33
C LYS A 219 -5.94 -0.72 -18.92
N TYR A 220 -7.08 -0.42 -18.28
CA TYR A 220 -8.02 -1.44 -17.82
C TYR A 220 -8.66 -2.22 -18.97
N LEU A 221 -9.13 -1.56 -20.04
CA LEU A 221 -9.70 -2.24 -21.19
C LEU A 221 -8.67 -3.16 -21.88
N ALA A 222 -7.40 -2.73 -21.97
CA ALA A 222 -6.33 -3.57 -22.51
C ALA A 222 -6.07 -4.83 -21.66
N SER A 223 -6.24 -4.75 -20.32
CA SER A 223 -6.05 -5.92 -19.45
C SER A 223 -7.17 -6.94 -19.57
N LEU A 224 -8.38 -6.53 -19.97
CA LEU A 224 -9.48 -7.45 -20.27
C LEU A 224 -9.17 -8.39 -21.43
N PHE A 225 -8.36 -7.96 -22.40
CA PHE A 225 -7.91 -8.79 -23.53
C PHE A 225 -6.70 -9.69 -23.21
N LEU A 226 -5.91 -9.33 -22.19
CA LEU A 226 -4.76 -10.12 -21.73
C LEU A 226 -5.17 -11.33 -20.88
N GLN A 227 -6.34 -11.25 -20.23
CA GLN A 227 -6.89 -12.33 -19.41
C GLN A 227 -7.38 -13.54 -20.22
N ASP A 228 -7.34 -13.47 -21.56
CA ASP A 228 -7.88 -14.47 -22.49
C ASP A 228 -6.90 -15.61 -22.83
N ARG A 229 -5.69 -15.64 -22.23
CA ARG A 229 -4.61 -16.55 -22.68
C ARG A 229 -4.11 -17.59 -21.66
N GLY A 230 -4.58 -17.59 -20.41
CA GLY A 230 -3.90 -18.32 -19.33
C GLY A 230 -4.61 -19.55 -18.77
N VAL A 231 -5.94 -19.59 -18.78
CA VAL A 231 -6.77 -20.63 -18.15
C VAL A 231 -8.07 -20.68 -18.93
N GLU A 232 -8.72 -21.84 -19.06
CA GLU A 232 -9.99 -22.13 -19.75
C GLU A 232 -11.20 -21.29 -19.28
N ARG A 233 -11.07 -19.97 -19.19
CA ARG A 233 -12.19 -19.04 -19.11
C ARG A 233 -12.58 -18.76 -20.55
N ALA A 234 -13.82 -19.10 -20.89
CA ALA A 234 -14.41 -18.64 -22.14
C ALA A 234 -14.22 -17.12 -22.20
N GLY A 235 -13.47 -16.64 -23.20
CA GLY A 235 -13.31 -15.22 -23.47
C GLY A 235 -14.64 -14.51 -23.60
N PHE A 236 -14.60 -13.18 -23.65
CA PHE A 236 -15.82 -12.41 -23.84
C PHE A 236 -16.51 -12.82 -25.17
N PRO A 237 -17.84 -13.00 -25.19
CA PRO A 237 -18.57 -13.19 -26.43
C PRO A 237 -18.27 -12.05 -27.42
N ALA A 238 -18.31 -12.31 -28.72
CA ALA A 238 -17.99 -11.31 -29.75
C ALA A 238 -18.81 -10.01 -29.61
N GLU A 239 -20.06 -10.13 -29.16
CA GLU A 239 -20.95 -9.00 -28.90
C GLU A 239 -20.47 -8.12 -27.73
N VAL A 240 -19.89 -8.73 -26.69
CA VAL A 240 -19.32 -8.04 -25.53
C VAL A 240 -17.96 -7.43 -25.87
N ILE A 241 -17.15 -8.13 -26.67
CA ILE A 241 -15.90 -7.59 -27.22
C ILE A 241 -16.18 -6.34 -28.04
N LYS A 242 -17.27 -6.34 -28.83
CA LYS A 242 -17.68 -5.16 -29.60
C LYS A 242 -17.97 -3.98 -28.68
N GLU A 243 -18.77 -4.16 -27.63
CA GLU A 243 -19.04 -3.09 -26.64
C GLU A 243 -17.76 -2.58 -25.96
N ILE A 244 -16.82 -3.47 -25.59
CA ILE A 244 -15.52 -3.10 -25.01
C ILE A 244 -14.70 -2.28 -26.03
N THR A 245 -14.72 -2.67 -27.30
CA THR A 245 -13.98 -2.00 -28.39
C THR A 245 -14.57 -0.63 -28.71
N ASP A 246 -15.90 -0.50 -28.69
CA ASP A 246 -16.59 0.77 -28.90
C ASP A 246 -16.25 1.78 -27.78
N ILE A 247 -16.23 1.32 -26.52
CA ILE A 247 -15.78 2.12 -25.37
C ILE A 247 -14.30 2.51 -25.53
N GLN A 248 -13.45 1.58 -25.95
CA GLN A 248 -12.02 1.84 -26.16
C GLN A 248 -11.81 2.89 -27.25
N GLY A 249 -12.50 2.78 -28.38
CA GLY A 249 -12.40 3.73 -29.49
C GLY A 249 -12.82 5.13 -29.10
N GLU A 250 -13.91 5.29 -28.34
CA GLU A 250 -14.33 6.62 -27.87
C GLU A 250 -13.37 7.16 -26.81
N ASN A 251 -12.85 6.31 -25.92
CA ASN A 251 -11.85 6.70 -24.92
C ASN A 251 -10.54 7.19 -25.56
N GLU A 252 -10.14 6.63 -26.70
CA GLU A 252 -8.95 7.06 -27.44
C GLU A 252 -9.06 8.49 -27.98
N ARG A 253 -10.26 9.00 -28.27
CA ARG A 253 -10.45 10.40 -28.70
C ARG A 253 -10.01 11.39 -27.63
N PHE A 254 -10.31 11.10 -26.37
CA PHE A 254 -9.89 11.91 -25.23
C PHE A 254 -8.37 11.87 -25.00
N LEU A 255 -7.74 10.75 -25.35
CA LEU A 255 -6.28 10.61 -25.32
C LEU A 255 -5.57 11.34 -26.47
N GLN A 256 -6.23 11.47 -27.63
CA GLN A 256 -5.69 12.22 -28.77
C GLN A 256 -5.83 13.73 -28.59
N ILE A 257 -6.94 14.20 -28.02
CA ILE A 257 -7.19 15.62 -27.72
C ILE A 257 -6.18 16.17 -26.70
N SER A 258 -5.59 15.32 -25.87
CA SER A 258 -4.63 15.68 -24.82
C SER A 258 -3.16 15.61 -25.23
N MET A 259 -2.86 15.27 -26.48
CA MET A 259 -1.50 15.42 -26.99
C MET A 259 -1.31 16.85 -27.50
N PRO A 260 -0.26 17.58 -27.10
CA PRO A 260 0.09 18.82 -27.76
C PRO A 260 0.38 18.51 -29.24
N ARG A 261 -0.33 19.17 -30.15
CA ARG A 261 0.00 19.14 -31.58
C ARG A 261 1.42 19.66 -31.74
N THR A 262 2.38 18.77 -31.92
CA THR A 262 3.70 19.11 -32.42
C THR A 262 3.56 19.48 -33.89
N THR A 263 3.27 20.75 -34.15
CA THR A 263 3.48 21.36 -35.47
C THR A 263 4.98 21.59 -35.64
N TRP A 264 5.74 20.52 -35.92
CA TRP A 264 7.05 20.67 -36.55
C TRP A 264 6.80 20.84 -38.04
N ASP A 265 6.73 22.09 -38.45
CA ASP A 265 6.72 22.52 -39.84
C ASP A 265 8.02 22.03 -40.49
N THR A 266 7.91 21.19 -41.52
CA THR A 266 9.05 20.52 -42.18
C THR A 266 9.47 21.26 -43.45
N THR A 267 9.47 22.60 -43.42
CA THR A 267 10.04 23.43 -44.48
C THR A 267 11.27 24.17 -43.99
N PHE A 268 12.33 23.42 -43.64
CA PHE A 268 13.69 23.91 -43.81
C PHE A 268 14.13 23.59 -45.24
N ILE A 269 13.83 24.49 -46.16
CA ILE A 269 14.43 24.50 -47.49
C ILE A 269 15.82 25.13 -47.36
N ASN A 270 16.85 24.36 -47.67
CA ASN A 270 18.20 24.83 -47.94
C ASN A 270 18.18 26.04 -48.89
N ARG A 271 18.65 27.20 -48.45
CA ARG A 271 19.42 28.18 -49.24
C ARG A 271 20.32 29.00 -48.33
#